data_AF-A0A0R2PLH2-F1
#
_entry.id   AF-A0A0R2PLH2-F1
#
_cell.length_a   1.000
_cell.length_b   1.000
_cell.length_c   1.000
_cell.angle_alpha   90.00
_cell.angle_beta   90.00
_cell.angle_gamma   90.00
#
_symmetry.space_group_name_H-M   'P 1'
#
loop_
_entity.id
_entity.type
_entity.pdbx_description
1 polymer ?
#
loop_
_entity_poly.entity_id
_entity_poly.type
_entity_poly.pdbx_seq_one_letter_code
_entity_poly.pdbx_strand_id
1 'polypeptide(L)' 'MDWKTGSKQLGKSAQVQLAMYRLAWAKLSGCDISTISAAFHYVPTGVTDSPSDLLDEAALIALITSVEDKQ' A
#
# COMPACT_ATOMS: atom_id res chain seq x y z
N MET A 1 8.92 -2.64 1.08
CA MET A 1 9.09 -2.74 -0.39
C MET A 1 8.33 -3.96 -0.88
N ASP A 2 7.57 -3.83 -1.96
CA ASP A 2 6.93 -4.95 -2.65
C ASP A 2 7.54 -5.08 -4.06
N TRP A 3 8.06 -6.26 -4.39
CA TRP A 3 8.79 -6.49 -5.65
C TRP A 3 7.86 -7.05 -6.72
N LYS A 4 7.80 -6.36 -7.86
CA LYS A 4 7.00 -6.76 -9.02
C LYS A 4 7.91 -7.31 -10.12
N THR A 5 7.55 -8.48 -10.63
CA THR A 5 8.23 -9.16 -11.75
C THR A 5 7.72 -8.72 -13.12
N GLY A 6 6.56 -8.06 -13.19
CA GLY A 6 6.06 -7.41 -14.40
C GLY A 6 6.67 -6.01 -14.58
N SER A 7 6.60 -5.46 -15.80
CA SER A 7 7.13 -4.13 -16.14
C SER A 7 6.10 -2.99 -16.08
N LYS A 8 4.80 -3.32 -15.99
CA LYS A 8 3.72 -2.33 -15.98
C LYS A 8 3.52 -1.74 -14.59
N GLN A 9 3.57 -0.40 -14.49
CA GLN A 9 3.17 0.30 -13.27
C GLN A 9 1.70 0.05 -12.95
N LEU A 10 1.44 -0.31 -11.70
CA LEU A 10 0.08 -0.57 -11.21
C LEU A 10 -0.64 0.73 -10.87
N GLY A 11 -1.97 0.70 -10.99
CA GLY A 11 -2.81 1.84 -10.68
C GLY A 11 -3.14 1.97 -9.18
N LYS A 12 -3.99 2.95 -8.87
CA LYS A 12 -4.41 3.28 -7.49
C LYS A 12 -4.97 2.09 -6.70
N SER A 13 -5.65 1.14 -7.35
CA SER A 13 -6.17 -0.05 -6.66
C SER A 13 -5.07 -0.89 -6.02
N ALA A 14 -3.89 -0.98 -6.62
CA ALA A 14 -2.75 -1.69 -6.04
C ALA A 14 -2.15 -0.97 -4.83
N GLN A 15 -2.32 0.35 -4.72
CA GLN A 15 -1.83 1.10 -3.56
C GLN A 15 -2.53 0.71 -2.26
N VAL A 16 -3.73 0.13 -2.32
CA VAL A 16 -4.41 -0.46 -1.16
C VAL A 16 -3.53 -1.55 -0.53
N GLN A 17 -2.88 -2.38 -1.35
CA GLN A 17 -1.93 -3.40 -0.87
C GLN A 17 -0.76 -2.76 -0.10
N LEU A 18 -0.16 -1.69 -0.65
CA LEU A 18 0.93 -0.97 0.03
C LEU A 18 0.47 -0.33 1.34
N ALA A 19 -0.70 0.29 1.35
CA ALA A 19 -1.28 0.90 2.55
C ALA A 19 -1.50 -0.15 3.65
N MET A 20 -2.06 -1.31 3.30
CA MET A 20 -2.24 -2.43 4.24
C MET A 20 -0.90 -2.95 4.78
N TYR A 21 0.10 -3.16 3.92
CA TYR A 21 1.42 -3.62 4.37
C TYR A 21 2.13 -2.60 5.24
N ARG A 22 2.04 -1.31 4.91
CA ARG A 22 2.57 -0.21 5.72
C ARG A 22 1.94 -0.21 7.12
N LEU A 23 0.62 -0.32 7.20
CA LEU A 23 -0.10 -0.37 8.47
C LEU A 23 0.24 -1.62 9.30
N ALA A 24 0.26 -2.80 8.66
CA ALA A 24 0.61 -4.04 9.32
C ALA A 24 2.03 -4.00 9.89
N TRP A 25 3.00 -3.48 9.11
CA TRP A 25 4.38 -3.33 9.58
C TRP A 25 4.50 -2.34 10.74
N ALA A 26 3.82 -1.18 10.68
CA ALA A 26 3.80 -0.22 11.79
C ALA A 26 3.33 -0.88 13.10
N LYS A 27 2.23 -1.65 13.04
CA LYS A 27 1.70 -2.38 14.20
C LYS A 27 2.65 -3.46 14.71
N LEU A 28 3.27 -4.24 13.82
CA LEU A 28 4.19 -5.32 14.20
C LEU A 28 5.52 -4.79 14.76
N SER A 29 6.03 -3.68 14.22
CA SER A 29 7.30 -3.08 14.63
C SER A 29 7.16 -2.12 15.83
N GLY A 30 5.93 -1.69 16.15
CA GLY A 30 5.68 -0.68 17.18
C GLY A 30 6.15 0.73 16.79
N CYS A 31 6.46 0.96 15.50
CA CYS A 31 6.85 2.26 14.99
C CYS A 31 5.63 3.09 14.58
N ASP A 32 5.77 4.42 14.64
CA ASP A 32 4.78 5.32 14.05
C ASP A 32 4.70 5.09 12.54
N ILE A 33 3.48 4.92 12.04
CA ILE A 33 3.22 4.74 10.61
C ILE A 33 3.73 5.94 9.78
N SER A 34 3.75 7.15 10.37
CA SER A 34 4.26 8.37 9.71
C SER A 34 5.75 8.26 9.34
N THR A 35 6.52 7.43 10.03
CA THR A 35 7.95 7.22 9.77
C THR A 35 8.24 6.07 8.81
N ILE A 36 7.20 5.39 8.30
CA ILE A 36 7.33 4.22 7.44
C ILE A 36 6.84 4.56 6.03
N SER A 37 7.72 4.39 5.04
CA SER A 37 7.37 4.49 3.62
C SER A 37 7.08 3.12 3.01
N ALA A 38 6.28 3.10 1.94
CA ALA A 38 6.02 1.90 1.16
C ALA A 38 6.13 2.21 -0.34
N ALA A 39 6.60 1.23 -1.11
CA ALA A 39 6.86 1.40 -2.53
C ALA A 39 6.83 0.05 -3.26
N PHE A 40 6.50 0.11 -4.55
CA PHE A 40 6.68 -0.97 -5.50
C PHE A 40 8.03 -0.84 -6.19
N HIS A 41 8.74 -1.95 -6.36
CA HIS A 41 9.95 -2.01 -7.18
C HIS A 41 9.74 -2.96 -8.36
N TYR A 42 9.83 -2.45 -9.58
CA TYR A 42 9.64 -3.19 -10.81
C TYR A 42 10.98 -3.73 -11.30
N VAL A 43 11.26 -5.00 -11.03
CA VAL A 43 12.57 -5.63 -11.28
C VAL A 43 13.03 -5.49 -12.73
N PRO A 44 12.18 -5.72 -13.76
CA PRO A 44 12.65 -5.64 -15.15
C PRO A 44 13.09 -4.24 -15.60
N THR A 45 12.55 -3.19 -14.96
CA THR A 45 12.79 -1.79 -15.36
C THR A 45 13.64 -1.02 -14.35
N GLY A 46 13.89 -1.58 -13.17
CA GLY A 46 14.60 -0.90 -12.07
C GLY A 46 13.82 0.26 -11.45
N VAL A 47 12.57 0.50 -11.87
CA VAL A 47 11.77 1.64 -11.40
C VAL A 47 11.24 1.37 -10.00
N THR A 48 11.36 2.35 -9.12
CA THR A 48 10.72 2.36 -7.80
C THR A 48 9.59 3.39 -7.79
N ASP A 49 8.37 2.92 -7.58
CA ASP A 49 7.17 3.73 -7.44
C ASP A 49 6.83 3.87 -5.96
N SER A 50 6.86 5.10 -5.44
CA SER A 50 6.69 5.42 -4.02
C SER A 50 5.54 6.42 -3.80
N PRO A 51 4.28 5.95 -3.82
CA PRO A 51 3.13 6.82 -3.62
C PRO A 51 3.15 7.46 -2.23
N SER A 52 2.88 8.77 -2.18
CA SER A 52 2.83 9.54 -0.92
C SER A 52 1.43 9.60 -0.29
N ASP A 53 0.38 9.34 -1.07
CA ASP A 53 -1.04 9.45 -0.69
C ASP A 53 -1.67 8.09 -0.34
N LEU A 54 -0.92 7.22 0.35
CA LEU A 54 -1.44 5.93 0.81
C LEU A 54 -2.54 6.12 1.86
N LEU A 55 -3.59 5.31 1.75
CA LEU A 55 -4.69 5.27 2.72
C LEU A 55 -4.16 5.02 4.14
N ASP A 56 -4.74 5.72 5.11
CA ASP A 56 -4.55 5.45 6.52
C ASP A 56 -5.49 4.32 7.00
N GLU A 57 -5.39 3.97 8.28
CA GLU A 57 -6.21 2.93 8.88
C GLU A 57 -7.71 3.22 8.78
N ALA A 58 -8.13 4.47 9.04
CA ALA A 58 -9.53 4.85 9.00
C ALA A 58 -10.09 4.74 7.57
N ALA A 59 -9.33 5.20 6.57
CA ALA A 59 -9.71 5.13 5.17
C ALA A 59 -9.72 3.68 4.65
N LEU A 60 -8.82 2.81 5.13
CA LEU A 60 -8.84 1.38 4.82
C LEU A 60 -10.08 0.68 5.38
N ILE A 61 -10.46 0.98 6.63
CA ILE A 61 -11.69 0.46 7.25
C ILE A 61 -12.90 0.92 6.45
N ALA A 62 -13.00 2.23 6.17
CA ALA A 62 -14.11 2.78 5.39
C ALA A 62 -14.23 2.13 4.00
N LEU A 63 -13.10 1.89 3.32
CA LEU A 63 -13.09 1.20 2.04
C LEU A 63 -13.67 -0.22 2.14
N ILE A 64 -13.25 -1.01 3.12
CA ILE A 64 -13.70 -2.40 3.28
C ILE A 64 -15.18 -2.45 3.64
N THR A 65 -15.61 -1.66 4.63
CA THR A 65 -17.02 -1.60 5.05
C THR A 65 -17.93 -1.15 3.88
N SER A 66 -17.47 -0.22 3.04
CA SER A 66 -18.26 0.22 1.87
C SER A 66 -18.49 -0.86 0.81
N VAL A 67 -17.70 -1.95 0.83
CA VAL A 67 -17.88 -3.11 -0.05
C VAL A 67 -18.88 -4.09 0.56
N GLU A 68 -18.87 -4.26 1.88
CA GLU A 68 -19.83 -5.11 2.61
C GLU A 68 -21.26 -4.57 2.48
N ASP A 69 -21.45 -3.25 2.56
CA ASP A 69 -22.76 -2.61 2.41
C ASP A 69 -23.35 -2.69 0.98
N LYS A 70 -22.53 -3.06 -0.01
CA LYS A 70 -22.92 -3.16 -1.43
C LYS A 70 -23.18 -4.59 -1.90
N GLN A 71 -23.08 -5.59 -1.02
CA GLN A 71 -23.42 -6.99 -1.29
C GLN A 71 -24.85 -7.31 -0.86
#